data_AF-A0A510E0X2-F1
#
_entry.id   AF-A0A510E0X2-F1
#
_cell.length_a   1.000
_cell.length_b   1.000
_cell.length_c   1.000
_cell.angle_alpha   90.00
_cell.angle_beta   90.00
_cell.angle_gamma   90.00
#
_symmetry.space_group_name_H-M   'P 1'
#
loop_
_entity.id
_entity.type
_entity.pdbx_description
1 polymer ?
#
loop_
_entity_poly.entity_id
_entity_poly.type
_entity_poly.pdbx_seq_one_letter_code
_entity_poly.pdbx_strand_id
1 'polypeptide(L)'
;MVLTQSGKLCHLHDPGRLKELIYPGNKILVREVNGNKRKTLCQVTAVWNNLWVVVDSSIHNDTAKKFLPNAKADVKVGNSRIDFQDGNTFIEVKGCSLVENGVAMFPDAPTERGRRHLEELIKLKEKGYILHQTLKDKTPPWRPTLRSRVTCRPEINLVF
;
A
#
# COMPACT_ATOMS: atom_id res chain seq x y z
N MET A 1 8.31 11.82 9.57
CA MET A 1 7.61 13.01 10.15
C MET A 1 7.74 14.14 9.15
N VAL A 2 6.74 15.00 9.02
CA VAL A 2 6.72 16.13 8.09
C VAL A 2 6.34 17.40 8.86
N LEU A 3 7.17 18.44 8.78
CA LEU A 3 6.88 19.76 9.32
C LEU A 3 6.14 20.57 8.26
N THR A 4 4.93 21.04 8.57
CA THR A 4 4.12 21.86 7.68
C THR A 4 4.51 23.34 7.77
N GLN A 5 4.13 24.14 6.77
CA GLN A 5 4.41 25.59 6.75
C GLN A 5 3.76 26.33 7.93
N SER A 6 2.64 25.83 8.46
CA SER A 6 1.99 26.37 9.66
C SER A 6 2.67 25.95 10.97
N GLY A 7 3.82 25.27 10.92
CA GLY A 7 4.55 24.79 12.09
C GLY A 7 4.01 23.50 12.71
N LYS A 8 2.95 22.90 12.14
CA LYS A 8 2.38 21.63 12.63
C LYS A 8 3.28 20.46 12.22
N LEU A 9 3.61 19.58 13.18
CA LEU A 9 4.39 18.37 12.92
C LEU A 9 3.46 17.16 12.74
N CYS A 10 3.46 16.59 11.53
CA CYS A 10 2.59 15.47 11.17
C CYS A 10 3.36 14.16 11.00
N HIS A 11 2.73 13.06 11.41
CA HIS A 11 3.25 11.72 11.18
C HIS A 11 3.07 11.31 9.72
N LEU A 12 4.07 10.66 9.16
CA LEU A 12 4.01 10.05 7.82
C LEU A 12 4.01 8.54 8.04
N HIS A 13 2.87 7.91 7.78
CA HIS A 13 2.67 6.47 8.00
C HIS A 13 3.06 5.69 6.75
N ASP A 14 4.30 5.86 6.32
CA ASP A 14 4.93 5.13 5.23
C ASP A 14 6.41 4.90 5.59
N PRO A 15 6.89 3.65 5.65
CA PRO A 15 8.29 3.35 5.90
C PRO A 15 9.20 3.63 4.68
N GLY A 16 8.61 3.91 3.51
CA GLY A 16 9.29 4.23 2.26
C GLY A 16 10.09 5.53 2.34
N ARG A 17 10.95 5.74 1.34
CA ARG A 17 11.85 6.91 1.32
C ARG A 17 11.13 8.18 0.86
N LEU A 18 10.12 8.04 0.00
CA LEU A 18 9.22 9.08 -0.52
C LEU A 18 9.90 10.41 -0.87
N LYS A 19 11.17 10.40 -1.31
CA LYS A 19 11.99 11.61 -1.45
C LYS A 19 11.50 12.49 -2.60
N GLU A 20 10.95 11.85 -3.61
CA GLU A 20 10.33 12.43 -4.80
C GLU A 20 8.95 13.03 -4.51
N LEU A 21 8.27 12.60 -3.44
CA LEU A 21 6.96 13.11 -3.04
C LEU A 21 7.04 14.14 -1.92
N ILE A 22 7.86 13.90 -0.89
CA ILE A 22 7.92 14.71 0.31
C ILE A 22 9.13 15.64 0.24
N TYR A 23 8.92 16.87 -0.24
CA TYR A 23 9.93 17.92 -0.30
C TYR A 23 9.34 19.30 0.04
N PRO A 24 10.16 20.27 0.49
CA PRO A 24 9.69 21.62 0.80
C PRO A 24 8.98 22.28 -0.38
N GLY A 25 7.82 22.88 -0.13
CA GLY A 25 7.01 23.53 -1.16
C GLY A 25 6.02 22.62 -1.89
N ASN A 26 6.06 21.29 -1.69
CA ASN A 26 5.02 20.41 -2.23
C ASN A 26 3.70 20.51 -1.43
N LYS A 27 2.58 20.21 -2.09
CA LYS A 27 1.24 20.18 -1.47
C LYS A 27 0.99 18.82 -0.84
N ILE A 28 0.42 18.84 0.36
CA ILE A 28 0.02 17.63 1.10
C ILE A 28 -1.40 17.78 1.63
N LEU A 29 -2.10 16.65 1.78
CA LEU A 29 -3.32 16.56 2.56
C LEU A 29 -2.99 15.93 3.91
N VAL A 30 -3.46 16.58 4.97
CA VAL A 30 -3.30 16.11 6.35
C VAL A 30 -4.67 15.86 6.94
N ARG A 31 -4.78 14.79 7.73
CA ARG A 31 -5.96 14.53 8.58
C ARG A 31 -5.58 14.75 10.04
N GLU A 32 -6.50 15.30 10.80
CA GLU A 32 -6.33 15.37 12.25
C GLU A 32 -6.52 13.99 12.86
N VAL A 33 -5.69 13.69 13.85
CA VAL A 33 -5.74 12.42 14.57
C VAL A 33 -5.68 12.68 16.06
N ASN A 34 -6.62 12.09 16.80
CA ASN A 34 -6.72 12.22 18.24
C ASN A 34 -6.25 10.93 18.93
N GLY A 35 -5.76 11.05 20.17
CA GLY A 35 -5.44 9.90 21.01
C GLY A 35 -4.35 10.19 22.06
N ASN A 36 -4.60 9.77 23.31
CA ASN A 36 -3.78 10.10 24.48
C ASN A 36 -2.32 9.64 24.43
N LYS A 37 -1.94 8.76 23.48
CA LYS A 37 -0.58 8.22 23.33
C LYS A 37 0.15 8.70 22.07
N ARG A 38 -0.45 9.59 21.26
CA ARG A 38 0.17 10.02 19.99
C ARG A 38 1.14 11.17 20.23
N LYS A 39 2.32 11.09 19.59
CA LYS A 39 3.32 12.19 19.58
C LYS A 39 2.94 13.33 18.61
N THR A 40 1.95 13.11 17.75
CA THR A 40 1.49 14.07 16.73
C THR A 40 -0.03 14.09 16.68
N LEU A 41 -0.58 15.25 16.33
CA LEU A 41 -2.03 15.48 16.19
C LEU A 41 -2.49 15.49 14.72
N CYS A 42 -1.59 15.17 13.78
CA CYS A 42 -1.93 15.07 12.37
C CYS A 42 -1.13 13.96 11.69
N GLN A 43 -1.71 13.45 10.62
CA GLN A 43 -1.14 12.41 9.77
C GLN A 43 -1.20 12.86 8.31
N VAL A 44 -0.06 12.76 7.61
CA VAL A 44 0.01 13.00 6.18
C VAL A 44 -0.76 11.88 5.48
N THR A 45 -1.81 12.25 4.75
CA THR A 45 -2.76 11.32 4.11
C THR A 45 -2.44 11.15 2.63
N ALA A 46 -2.20 12.26 1.93
CA ALA A 46 -1.88 12.24 0.51
C ALA A 46 -0.88 13.34 0.15
N VAL A 47 -0.20 13.18 -0.97
CA VAL A 47 0.82 14.09 -1.49
C VAL A 47 0.52 14.39 -2.95
N TRP A 48 0.78 15.63 -3.37
CA TRP A 48 0.57 16.05 -4.74
C TRP A 48 1.72 15.61 -5.65
N ASN A 49 1.39 14.97 -6.77
CA ASN A 49 2.30 14.64 -7.86
C ASN A 49 1.51 14.57 -9.18
N ASN A 50 1.05 15.72 -9.68
CA ASN A 50 0.05 15.88 -10.76
C ASN A 50 -1.35 15.35 -10.43
N LEU A 51 -1.44 14.39 -9.50
CA LEU A 51 -2.63 13.89 -8.82
C LEU A 51 -2.36 13.69 -7.33
N TRP A 52 -3.41 13.40 -6.57
CA TRP A 52 -3.27 13.07 -5.15
C TRP A 52 -2.89 11.61 -4.95
N VAL A 53 -1.64 11.37 -4.56
CA VAL A 53 -1.12 10.04 -4.23
C VAL A 53 -1.36 9.78 -2.74
N VAL A 54 -2.10 8.72 -2.41
CA VAL A 54 -2.35 8.33 -1.01
C VAL A 54 -1.11 7.63 -0.46
N VAL A 55 -0.49 8.23 0.56
CA VAL A 55 0.73 7.71 1.20
C VAL A 55 0.48 7.18 2.62
N ASP A 56 -0.75 7.29 3.12
CA ASP A 56 -1.11 6.81 4.44
C ASP A 56 -1.47 5.33 4.42
N SER A 57 -0.48 4.46 4.65
CA SER A 57 -0.72 3.03 4.64
C SER A 57 -1.69 2.54 5.72
N SER A 58 -1.95 3.32 6.77
CA SER A 58 -2.89 2.93 7.84
C SER A 58 -4.35 2.91 7.39
N ILE A 59 -4.68 3.62 6.31
CA ILE A 59 -6.06 3.68 5.80
C ILE A 59 -6.31 2.70 4.66
N HIS A 60 -5.29 2.00 4.15
CA HIS A 60 -5.43 1.13 2.99
C HIS A 60 -6.38 -0.04 3.25
N ASN A 61 -6.18 -0.75 4.36
CA ASN A 61 -7.01 -1.90 4.73
C ASN A 61 -8.46 -1.47 5.04
N ASP A 62 -8.65 -0.38 5.79
CA ASP A 62 -9.99 0.17 6.05
C ASP A 62 -10.71 0.54 4.76
N THR A 63 -9.97 1.11 3.79
CA THR A 63 -10.54 1.46 2.48
C THR A 63 -10.81 0.21 1.65
N ALA A 64 -9.97 -0.83 1.71
CA ALA A 64 -10.19 -2.10 1.00
C ALA A 64 -11.37 -2.88 1.55
N LYS A 65 -11.53 -2.91 2.89
CA LYS A 65 -12.65 -3.58 3.57
C LYS A 65 -14.02 -3.11 3.10
N LYS A 66 -14.16 -1.84 2.69
CA LYS A 66 -15.41 -1.31 2.11
C LYS A 66 -15.82 -2.03 0.81
N PHE A 67 -14.88 -2.61 0.08
CA PHE A 67 -15.11 -3.38 -1.15
C PHE A 67 -15.09 -4.90 -0.90
N LEU A 68 -14.68 -5.33 0.30
CA LEU A 68 -14.56 -6.72 0.72
C LEU A 68 -15.38 -6.96 2.00
N PRO A 69 -16.70 -6.72 1.98
CA PRO A 69 -17.51 -6.68 3.20
C PRO A 69 -17.55 -8.01 3.96
N ASN A 70 -17.37 -9.13 3.24
CA ASN A 70 -17.43 -10.49 3.81
C ASN A 70 -16.05 -11.10 4.08
N ALA A 71 -14.97 -10.42 3.66
CA ALA A 71 -13.63 -10.98 3.80
C ALA A 71 -13.16 -10.95 5.26
N LYS A 72 -12.55 -12.04 5.71
CA LYS A 72 -11.90 -12.13 7.01
C LYS A 72 -10.61 -11.32 6.96
N ALA A 73 -10.47 -10.31 7.81
CA ALA A 73 -9.27 -9.48 7.89
C ALA A 73 -8.18 -10.12 8.75
N ASP A 74 -6.93 -9.68 8.54
CA ASP A 74 -5.76 -9.98 9.37
C ASP A 74 -5.57 -11.49 9.61
N VAL A 75 -5.37 -12.23 8.52
CA VAL A 75 -5.34 -13.69 8.50
C VAL A 75 -3.91 -14.18 8.69
N LYS A 76 -3.68 -14.95 9.76
CA LYS A 76 -2.37 -15.54 10.04
C LYS A 76 -2.05 -16.64 9.02
N VAL A 77 -0.92 -16.51 8.32
CA VAL A 77 -0.40 -17.49 7.36
C VAL A 77 1.08 -17.71 7.64
N GLY A 78 1.42 -18.90 8.16
CA GLY A 78 2.77 -19.20 8.60
C GLY A 78 3.27 -18.20 9.65
N ASN A 79 4.35 -17.49 9.30
CA ASN A 79 4.97 -16.45 10.13
C ASN A 79 4.53 -15.02 9.77
N SER A 80 3.60 -14.87 8.82
CA SER A 80 3.10 -13.58 8.34
C SER A 80 1.60 -13.44 8.59
N ARG A 81 1.10 -12.24 8.33
CA ARG A 81 -0.34 -11.93 8.31
C ARG A 81 -0.67 -11.35 6.94
N ILE A 82 -1.70 -11.91 6.31
CA ILE A 82 -2.26 -11.44 5.04
C ILE A 82 -3.46 -10.56 5.36
N ASP A 83 -3.65 -9.48 4.58
CA ASP A 83 -4.64 -8.45 4.91
C ASP A 83 -6.07 -8.99 4.93
N PHE A 84 -6.47 -9.81 3.95
CA PHE A 84 -7.80 -10.42 3.89
C PHE A 84 -7.82 -11.84 3.32
N GLN A 85 -8.87 -12.60 3.66
CA GLN A 85 -9.26 -13.84 3.00
C GLN A 85 -10.76 -13.84 2.73
N ASP A 86 -11.15 -14.11 1.47
CA ASP A 86 -12.54 -14.29 1.05
C ASP A 86 -12.69 -15.66 0.38
N GLY A 87 -13.35 -16.60 1.07
CA GLY A 87 -13.40 -18.00 0.67
C GLY A 87 -12.00 -18.61 0.46
N ASN A 88 -11.71 -19.03 -0.77
CA ASN A 88 -10.43 -19.62 -1.17
C ASN A 88 -9.43 -18.58 -1.72
N THR A 89 -9.72 -17.28 -1.56
CA THR A 89 -8.91 -16.18 -2.08
C THR A 89 -8.23 -15.43 -0.95
N PHE A 90 -6.91 -15.36 -0.97
CA PHE A 90 -6.11 -14.49 -0.12
C PHE A 90 -5.83 -13.18 -0.84
N ILE A 91 -5.98 -12.07 -0.12
CA ILE A 91 -5.89 -10.72 -0.69
C ILE A 91 -4.91 -9.91 0.16
N GLU A 92 -3.85 -9.41 -0.48
CA GLU A 92 -2.86 -8.52 0.12
C GLU A 92 -3.02 -7.12 -0.48
N VAL A 93 -3.14 -6.10 0.37
CA VAL A 93 -3.33 -4.71 -0.02
C VAL A 93 -2.00 -3.98 0.02
N LYS A 94 -1.60 -3.41 -1.12
CA LYS A 94 -0.35 -2.64 -1.23
C LYS A 94 -0.65 -1.20 -1.64
N GLY A 95 0.00 -0.25 -0.97
CA GLY A 95 0.01 1.15 -1.39
C GLY A 95 0.97 1.34 -2.55
N CYS A 96 0.61 2.17 -3.52
CA CYS A 96 1.52 2.60 -4.58
C CYS A 96 1.86 4.07 -4.37
N SER A 97 3.02 4.33 -3.79
CA SER A 97 3.50 5.68 -3.55
C SER A 97 4.51 6.15 -4.60
N LEU A 98 5.07 5.25 -5.41
CA LEU A 98 5.94 5.62 -6.52
C LEU A 98 5.09 5.89 -7.77
N VAL A 99 5.28 7.03 -8.43
CA VAL A 99 4.61 7.33 -9.70
C VAL A 99 5.66 7.64 -10.77
N GLU A 100 5.70 6.86 -11.83
CA GLU A 100 6.60 7.04 -12.97
C GLU A 100 5.77 7.13 -14.26
N ASN A 101 5.90 8.22 -15.02
CA ASN A 101 5.14 8.46 -16.26
C ASN A 101 3.61 8.32 -16.11
N GLY A 102 3.06 8.77 -14.96
CA GLY A 102 1.63 8.66 -14.66
C GLY A 102 1.17 7.27 -14.22
N VAL A 103 2.11 6.33 -14.04
CA VAL A 103 1.85 4.96 -13.58
C VAL A 103 2.24 4.82 -12.12
N ALA A 104 1.29 4.40 -11.28
CA ALA A 104 1.56 4.06 -9.88
C ALA A 104 2.27 2.70 -9.77
N MET A 105 3.31 2.64 -8.94
CA MET A 105 4.25 1.52 -8.81
C MET A 105 4.43 1.10 -7.36
N PHE A 106 4.78 -0.18 -7.19
CA PHE A 106 5.19 -0.78 -5.93
C PHE A 106 6.21 -1.91 -6.19
N PRO A 107 7.23 -2.12 -5.33
CA PRO A 107 7.63 -1.28 -4.19
C PRO A 107 8.52 -0.10 -4.61
N ASP A 108 8.64 0.92 -3.74
CA ASP A 108 9.60 2.04 -3.91
C ASP A 108 11.05 1.64 -3.54
N ALA A 109 11.21 0.63 -2.68
CA ALA A 109 12.48 0.03 -2.32
C ALA A 109 12.35 -1.47 -1.99
N PRO A 110 13.40 -2.29 -2.23
CA PRO A 110 13.44 -3.66 -1.77
C PRO A 110 13.32 -3.75 -0.24
N THR A 111 12.50 -4.68 0.26
CA THR A 111 12.39 -4.93 1.71
C THR A 111 12.37 -6.42 2.03
N GLU A 112 13.07 -6.81 3.10
CA GLU A 112 13.07 -8.19 3.61
C GLU A 112 11.66 -8.64 4.04
N ARG A 113 10.86 -7.72 4.59
CA ARG A 113 9.45 -7.98 4.90
C ARG A 113 8.64 -8.31 3.64
N GLY A 114 8.80 -7.53 2.57
CA GLY A 114 8.13 -7.78 1.30
C GLY A 114 8.50 -9.14 0.70
N ARG A 115 9.79 -9.50 0.77
CA ARG A 115 10.29 -10.81 0.34
C ARG A 115 9.62 -11.96 1.09
N ARG A 116 9.59 -11.92 2.43
CA ARG A 116 8.94 -12.94 3.27
C ARG A 116 7.45 -13.08 2.99
N HIS A 117 6.74 -11.97 2.83
CA HIS A 117 5.32 -12.00 2.47
C HIS A 117 5.11 -12.69 1.12
N LEU A 118 5.95 -12.39 0.13
CA LEU A 118 5.86 -13.01 -1.19
C LEU A 118 6.10 -14.53 -1.14
N GLU A 119 7.06 -15.00 -0.33
CA GLU A 119 7.29 -16.44 -0.13
C GLU A 119 6.07 -17.15 0.47
N GLU A 120 5.38 -16.53 1.43
CA GLU A 120 4.15 -17.08 1.99
C GLU A 120 3.01 -17.09 0.96
N LEU A 121 2.90 -16.06 0.12
CA LEU A 121 1.93 -16.03 -0.99
C LEU A 121 2.21 -17.15 -2.00
N ILE A 122 3.47 -17.41 -2.36
CA ILE A 122 3.84 -18.52 -3.27
C ILE A 122 3.40 -19.86 -2.68
N LYS A 123 3.66 -20.12 -1.39
CA LYS A 123 3.22 -21.35 -0.70
C LYS A 123 1.69 -21.50 -0.69
N LEU A 124 0.95 -20.41 -0.60
CA LEU A 124 -0.52 -20.44 -0.72
C LEU A 124 -0.95 -20.80 -2.13
N LYS A 125 -0.27 -20.29 -3.17
CA LYS A 125 -0.59 -20.63 -4.55
C LYS A 125 -0.39 -22.12 -4.82
N GLU A 126 0.71 -22.68 -4.34
CA GLU A 126 1.06 -24.10 -4.45
C GLU A 126 0.00 -25.01 -3.78
N LYS A 127 -0.69 -24.50 -2.75
CA LYS A 127 -1.80 -25.19 -2.09
C LYS A 127 -3.15 -25.03 -2.79
N GLY A 128 -3.21 -24.36 -3.94
CA GLY A 128 -4.42 -24.18 -4.72
C GLY A 128 -5.27 -22.97 -4.35
N TYR A 129 -4.75 -22.03 -3.55
CA TYR A 129 -5.44 -20.78 -3.23
C TYR A 129 -5.32 -19.74 -4.36
N ILE A 130 -6.32 -18.85 -4.46
CA ILE A 130 -6.29 -17.69 -5.35
C ILE A 130 -5.65 -16.51 -4.60
N LEU A 131 -4.84 -15.72 -5.31
CA LEU A 131 -4.09 -14.61 -4.72
C LEU A 131 -4.37 -13.33 -5.49
N HIS A 132 -4.80 -12.29 -4.78
CA HIS A 132 -4.93 -10.95 -5.34
C HIS A 132 -4.03 -9.96 -4.59
N GLN A 133 -3.26 -9.18 -5.37
CA GLN A 133 -2.58 -8.00 -4.88
C GLN A 133 -3.34 -6.78 -5.39
N THR A 134 -3.98 -6.03 -4.50
CA THR A 134 -4.67 -4.81 -4.90
C THR A 134 -3.77 -3.60 -4.66
N LEU A 135 -3.49 -2.88 -5.74
CA LEU A 135 -2.78 -1.61 -5.73
C LEU A 135 -3.80 -0.48 -5.70
N LYS A 136 -3.69 0.45 -4.75
CA LYS A 136 -4.53 1.67 -4.74
C LYS A 136 -3.71 2.89 -5.13
N ASP A 137 -3.93 3.34 -6.37
CA ASP A 137 -4.00 4.76 -6.70
C ASP A 137 -4.97 4.95 -7.89
N LYS A 138 -5.71 6.06 -7.92
CA LYS A 138 -6.75 6.35 -8.94
C LYS A 138 -6.13 6.91 -10.22
N THR A 139 -5.24 6.15 -10.86
CA THR A 139 -4.62 6.60 -12.12
C THR A 139 -4.50 5.47 -13.15
N PRO A 140 -5.43 5.39 -14.11
CA PRO A 140 -5.19 4.69 -15.36
C PRO A 140 -4.14 5.46 -16.19
N PRO A 141 -3.23 4.79 -16.92
CA PRO A 141 -3.08 3.34 -17.08
C PRO A 141 -2.09 2.70 -16.08
N TRP A 142 -2.49 1.58 -15.48
CA TRP A 142 -1.61 0.73 -14.66
C TRP A 142 -0.64 -0.08 -15.54
N ARG A 143 0.63 -0.18 -15.13
CA ARG A 143 1.60 -1.15 -15.65
C ARG A 143 2.49 -1.66 -14.51
N PRO A 144 2.64 -2.98 -14.33
CA PRO A 144 3.60 -3.51 -13.38
C PRO A 144 5.01 -3.17 -13.90
N THR A 145 5.78 -2.41 -13.12
CA THR A 145 7.13 -2.03 -13.53
C THR A 145 8.12 -3.17 -13.35
N LEU A 146 8.77 -3.48 -14.47
CA LEU A 146 9.73 -4.56 -14.70
C LEU A 146 11.05 -4.49 -13.90
N ARG A 147 11.15 -3.69 -12.84
CA ARG A 147 12.38 -3.57 -12.03
C ARG A 147 12.52 -4.59 -10.89
N SER A 148 11.49 -5.38 -10.63
CA SER A 148 11.60 -6.67 -9.94
C SER A 148 10.82 -7.71 -10.75
N ARG A 149 11.50 -8.41 -11.67
CA ARG A 149 10.92 -9.63 -12.26
C ARG A 149 10.74 -10.67 -11.16
N VAL A 150 9.53 -10.71 -10.61
CA VAL A 150 8.92 -11.97 -10.20
C VAL A 150 7.97 -12.32 -11.34
N THR A 151 8.54 -12.84 -12.43
CA THR A 151 7.75 -13.46 -13.49
C THR A 151 7.37 -14.85 -13.01
N CYS A 152 6.21 -14.98 -12.37
CA CYS A 152 5.45 -16.22 -12.42
C CYS A 152 4.35 -16.04 -13.46
N ARG A 153 4.60 -16.50 -14.69
CA ARG A 153 3.53 -16.95 -15.59
C ARG A 153 3.32 -18.45 -15.28
N PRO A 154 2.08 -18.97 -15.27
CA PRO A 154 1.00 -18.66 -16.20
C PRO A 154 -0.24 -18.02 -15.52
N GLU A 155 -0.85 -17.08 -16.25
CA GLU A 155 -2.25 -16.64 -16.08
C GLU A 155 -2.72 -16.32 -14.65
N ILE A 156 -2.27 -15.17 -14.13
CA ILE A 156 -3.01 -14.47 -13.08
C ILE A 156 -3.98 -13.53 -13.81
N ASN A 157 -5.20 -14.01 -14.02
CA ASN A 157 -6.28 -13.18 -14.53
C ASN A 157 -6.63 -12.13 -13.47
N LEU A 158 -6.33 -10.86 -13.78
CA LEU A 158 -6.95 -9.71 -13.13
C LEU A 158 -8.42 -9.68 -13.59
N VAL A 159 -9.32 -10.15 -12.74
CA VAL A 159 -10.76 -9.95 -12.92
C VAL A 159 -11.14 -8.71 -12.11
N PHE A 160 -11.78 -7.74 -12.77
CA PHE A 160 -12.26 -6.48 -12.19
C PHE A 160 -13.26 -6.70 -11.05
#